data_AF-A0A3D3DGJ6-F1
#
_entry.id   AF-A0A3D3DGJ6-F1
#
_cell.length_a   1.000
_cell.length_b   1.000
_cell.length_c   1.000
_cell.angle_alpha   90.00
_cell.angle_beta   90.00
_cell.angle_gamma   90.00
#
_symmetry.space_group_name_H-M   'P 1'
#
loop_
_entity.id
_entity.type
_entity.pdbx_description
1 polymer ?
#
loop_
_entity_poly.entity_id
_entity_poly.type
_entity_poly.pdbx_seq_one_letter_code
_entity_poly.pdbx_strand_id
1 'polypeptide(L)'
;MFEGITQAEPHDYQSLEILKEAYSKLNQEKDVINTSKRIAQAYVQLGQFASAKLEYEAILQRCPDDAEAKTALQEIASQADNLPAEPAA
;
A
#
# COMPACT_ATOMS: atom_id res chain seq x y z
N MET A 1 13.08 5.90 25.04
CA MET A 1 12.24 6.91 24.34
C MET A 1 11.34 6.15 23.39
N PHE A 2 10.24 5.61 23.89
CA PHE A 2 9.34 4.70 23.16
C PHE A 2 7.88 4.94 23.58
N GLU A 3 7.52 6.20 23.84
CA GLU A 3 6.17 6.58 24.27
C GLU A 3 5.88 7.94 23.60
N GLY A 4 5.14 7.95 22.49
CA GLY A 4 4.75 9.23 21.88
C GLY A 4 4.33 9.27 20.41
N ILE A 5 4.25 8.16 19.66
CA ILE A 5 3.82 8.20 18.25
C ILE A 5 2.62 7.28 18.06
N THR A 6 1.58 7.51 18.84
CA THR A 6 0.23 7.03 18.52
C THR A 6 -0.66 8.25 18.29
N GLN A 7 -0.13 9.22 17.53
CA GLN A 7 -0.98 10.04 16.70
C GLN A 7 -0.86 9.43 15.32
N ALA A 8 -2.00 8.99 14.79
CA ALA A 8 -2.13 8.41 13.47
C ALA A 8 -1.75 9.46 12.41
N GLU A 9 -0.45 9.66 12.26
CA GLU A 9 0.10 10.43 11.16
C GLU A 9 0.08 9.54 9.92
N PRO A 10 -0.12 10.11 8.72
CA PRO A 10 0.01 9.40 7.43
C PRO A 10 1.40 8.76 7.19
N HIS A 11 2.29 8.79 8.18
CA HIS A 11 3.56 8.06 8.28
C HIS A 11 3.43 6.62 8.83
N ASP A 12 2.22 6.17 9.18
CA ASP A 12 1.98 4.83 9.76
C ASP A 12 2.18 3.66 8.77
N TYR A 13 2.52 3.92 7.50
CA TYR A 13 2.87 2.84 6.56
C TYR A 13 4.09 2.03 7.04
N GLN A 14 5.04 2.67 7.73
CA GLN A 14 6.17 1.97 8.36
C GLN A 14 5.69 0.98 9.44
N SER A 15 4.72 1.38 10.27
CA SER A 15 4.09 0.47 11.24
C SER A 15 3.36 -0.68 10.53
N LEU A 16 2.67 -0.38 9.42
CA LEU A 16 1.99 -1.38 8.61
C LEU A 16 2.98 -2.36 7.96
N GLU A 17 4.18 -1.92 7.54
CA GLU A 17 5.21 -2.81 7.03
C GLU A 17 5.71 -3.80 8.11
N ILE A 18 5.90 -3.32 9.33
CA ILE A 18 6.26 -4.17 10.48
C ILE A 18 5.14 -5.17 10.77
N LEU A 19 3.88 -4.74 10.74
CA LEU A 19 2.72 -5.62 10.91
C LEU A 19 2.63 -6.66 9.79
N LYS A 20 2.85 -6.27 8.53
CA LYS A 20 2.87 -7.17 7.39
C LYS A 20 3.91 -8.27 7.57
N GLU A 21 5.12 -7.92 8.01
CA GLU A 21 6.17 -8.90 8.29
C GLU A 21 5.80 -9.83 9.46
N ALA A 22 5.23 -9.27 10.54
CA ALA A 22 4.76 -10.05 11.67
C ALA A 22 3.67 -11.06 11.25
N TYR A 23 2.65 -10.63 10.50
CA TYR A 23 1.62 -11.52 9.97
C TYR A 23 2.18 -12.58 9.02
N SER A 24 3.19 -12.23 8.21
CA SER A 24 3.86 -13.19 7.33
C SER A 24 4.58 -14.27 8.14
N LYS A 25 5.22 -13.91 9.25
CA LYS A 25 5.87 -14.86 10.17
C LYS A 25 4.85 -15.75 10.89
N LEU A 26 3.65 -15.21 11.17
CA LEU A 26 2.54 -15.94 11.78
C LEU A 26 1.72 -16.78 10.78
N ASN A 27 2.11 -16.84 9.51
CA ASN A 27 1.36 -17.51 8.43
C ASN A 27 -0.09 -16.99 8.28
N GLN A 28 -0.34 -15.74 8.69
CA GLN A 28 -1.64 -15.08 8.56
C GLN A 28 -1.76 -14.40 7.20
N GLU A 29 -1.86 -15.18 6.13
CA GLU A 29 -1.86 -14.66 4.75
C GLU A 29 -2.96 -13.62 4.51
N LYS A 30 -4.15 -13.82 5.09
CA LYS A 30 -5.26 -12.87 4.97
C LYS A 30 -4.92 -11.50 5.57
N ASP A 31 -4.27 -11.48 6.73
CA ASP A 31 -3.88 -10.24 7.40
C ASP A 31 -2.69 -9.57 6.69
N VAL A 32 -1.77 -10.35 6.13
CA VAL A 32 -0.71 -9.84 5.23
C VAL A 32 -1.34 -9.10 4.04
N ILE A 33 -2.32 -9.70 3.37
CA ILE A 33 -3.03 -9.10 2.22
C ILE A 33 -3.72 -7.80 2.65
N ASN A 34 -4.47 -7.84 3.75
CA ASN A 34 -5.21 -6.68 4.25
C ASN A 34 -4.26 -5.52 4.62
N THR A 35 -3.12 -5.85 5.23
CA THR A 35 -2.10 -4.87 5.59
C THR A 35 -1.41 -4.28 4.36
N SER A 36 -1.05 -5.11 3.38
CA SER A 36 -0.53 -4.65 2.08
C SER A 36 -1.48 -3.70 1.37
N LYS A 37 -2.81 -3.94 1.43
CA LYS A 37 -3.80 -3.03 0.83
C LYS A 37 -3.75 -1.65 1.48
N ARG A 38 -3.66 -1.60 2.82
CA ARG A 38 -3.55 -0.35 3.56
C ARG A 38 -2.24 0.40 3.24
N ILE A 39 -1.12 -0.31 3.12
CA ILE A 39 0.16 0.26 2.67
C ILE A 39 0.01 0.86 1.27
N ALA A 40 -0.59 0.10 0.35
CA ALA A 40 -0.81 0.56 -1.02
C ALA A 40 -1.71 1.81 -1.07
N GLN A 41 -2.80 1.84 -0.30
CA GLN A 41 -3.66 3.02 -0.16
C GLN A 41 -2.90 4.24 0.42
N ALA A 42 -2.01 4.03 1.38
CA ALA A 42 -1.15 5.09 1.90
C ALA A 42 -0.25 5.66 0.79
N TYR A 43 0.37 4.79 -0.01
CA TYR A 43 1.16 5.23 -1.16
C TYR A 43 0.35 6.03 -2.20
N VAL A 44 -0.91 5.64 -2.47
CA VAL A 44 -1.79 6.42 -3.36
C VAL A 44 -2.03 7.82 -2.79
N GLN A 45 -2.33 7.93 -1.50
CA GLN A 45 -2.55 9.23 -0.84
C GLN A 45 -1.29 10.10 -0.82
N LEU A 46 -0.11 9.50 -0.79
CA LEU A 46 1.18 10.18 -0.88
C LEU A 46 1.56 10.55 -2.33
N GLY A 47 0.75 10.19 -3.33
CA GLY A 47 1.07 10.37 -4.75
C GLY A 47 2.13 9.40 -5.28
N GLN A 48 2.54 8.42 -4.48
CA GLN A 48 3.52 7.38 -4.83
C GLN A 48 2.85 6.24 -5.59
N PHE A 49 2.25 6.56 -6.75
CA PHE A 49 1.49 5.61 -7.57
C PHE A 49 2.30 4.38 -7.99
N ALA A 50 3.60 4.54 -8.28
CA ALA A 50 4.47 3.42 -8.63
C ALA A 50 4.57 2.37 -7.50
N SER A 51 4.81 2.82 -6.27
CA SER A 51 4.89 1.94 -5.09
C SER A 51 3.53 1.32 -4.77
N ALA A 52 2.46 2.10 -4.84
CA ALA A 52 1.10 1.61 -4.64
C ALA A 52 0.76 0.48 -5.63
N LYS A 53 1.12 0.67 -6.91
CA LYS A 53 0.88 -0.31 -7.97
C LYS A 53 1.58 -1.64 -7.67
N LEU A 54 2.88 -1.60 -7.35
CA LEU A 54 3.66 -2.80 -7.03
C LEU A 54 3.05 -3.60 -5.87
N GLU A 55 2.57 -2.91 -4.83
CA GLU A 55 2.00 -3.55 -3.66
C GLU A 55 0.64 -4.21 -3.99
N TYR A 56 -0.21 -3.57 -4.80
CA TYR A 56 -1.45 -4.19 -5.31
C TYR A 56 -1.18 -5.35 -6.28
N GLU A 57 -0.15 -5.28 -7.11
CA GLU A 57 0.27 -6.40 -7.97
C GLU A 57 0.69 -7.61 -7.13
N ALA A 58 1.46 -7.39 -6.06
CA ALA A 58 1.83 -8.46 -5.12
C ALA A 58 0.62 -9.11 -4.45
N ILE A 59 -0.41 -8.32 -4.13
CA ILE A 59 -1.69 -8.84 -3.62
C ILE A 59 -2.37 -9.72 -4.68
N LEU A 60 -2.48 -9.26 -5.93
CA LEU A 60 -3.12 -10.03 -7.00
C LEU A 60 -2.36 -11.30 -7.39
N GLN A 61 -1.05 -11.35 -7.19
CA GLN A 61 -0.27 -12.58 -7.36
C GLN A 61 -0.68 -13.67 -6.38
N ARG A 62 -1.14 -13.30 -5.17
CA ARG A 62 -1.65 -14.24 -4.17
C ARG A 62 -3.16 -14.42 -4.24
N CYS A 63 -3.89 -13.34 -4.47
CA CYS A 63 -5.35 -13.27 -4.55
C CYS A 63 -5.78 -12.66 -5.90
N PRO A 64 -5.70 -13.41 -7.01
CA PRO A 64 -6.04 -12.90 -8.34
C PRO A 64 -7.53 -12.58 -8.51
N ASP A 65 -8.38 -13.01 -7.57
CA ASP A 65 -9.81 -12.70 -7.55
C ASP A 65 -10.15 -11.38 -6.82
N ASP A 66 -9.15 -10.71 -6.23
CA ASP A 66 -9.37 -9.51 -5.44
C ASP A 66 -9.81 -8.32 -6.31
N ALA A 67 -11.11 -8.04 -6.31
CA ALA A 67 -11.72 -6.97 -7.10
C ALA A 67 -11.25 -5.57 -6.67
N GLU A 68 -10.97 -5.41 -5.37
CA GLU A 68 -10.53 -4.14 -4.80
C GLU A 68 -9.13 -3.77 -5.29
N ALA A 69 -8.19 -4.72 -5.28
CA ALA A 69 -6.84 -4.52 -5.82
C ALA A 69 -6.86 -4.24 -7.33
N LYS A 70 -7.72 -4.91 -8.11
CA LYS A 70 -7.89 -4.61 -9.55
C LYS A 70 -8.39 -3.19 -9.78
N THR A 71 -9.43 -2.80 -9.04
CA THR A 71 -10.03 -1.46 -9.15
C THR A 71 -9.01 -0.39 -8.76
N ALA A 72 -8.29 -0.59 -7.65
CA ALA A 72 -7.26 0.33 -7.21
C ALA A 72 -6.12 0.47 -8.24
N LEU A 73 -5.68 -0.62 -8.88
CA LEU A 73 -4.68 -0.54 -9.95
C LEU A 73 -5.13 0.28 -11.15
N GLN A 74 -6.40 0.18 -11.54
CA GLN A 74 -6.96 0.99 -12.63
C GLN A 74 -7.03 2.47 -12.26
N GLU A 75 -7.47 2.78 -11.03
CA GLU A 75 -7.50 4.14 -10.49
C GLU A 75 -6.09 4.73 -10.45
N ILE A 76 -5.12 3.99 -9.91
CA ILE A 76 -3.70 4.38 -9.85
C ILE A 76 -3.14 4.66 -11.25
N ALA A 77 -3.40 3.79 -12.21
CA ALA A 77 -2.94 3.98 -13.59
C ALA A 77 -3.55 5.26 -14.20
N SER A 78 -4.83 5.52 -13.94
CA SER A 78 -5.52 6.71 -14.43
C SER A 78 -4.99 8.00 -13.77
N GLN A 79 -4.73 7.96 -12.47
CA GLN A 79 -4.15 9.07 -11.71
C GLN A 79 -2.69 9.34 -12.13
N ALA A 80 -1.90 8.28 -12.33
CA ALA A 80 -0.50 8.38 -12.78
C ALA A 80 -0.38 8.94 -14.20
N ASP A 81 -1.32 8.60 -15.09
CA ASP A 81 -1.40 9.19 -16.43
C ASP A 81 -1.82 10.67 -16.40
N ASN A 82 -2.67 11.04 -15.44
CA ASN A 82 -3.18 12.41 -15.30
C ASN A 82 -2.22 13.35 -14.56
N LEU A 83 -1.25 12.84 -13.79
CA LEU A 83 -0.21 13.68 -13.21
C LEU A 83 0.70 14.18 -14.33
N PRO A 84 0.77 15.50 -14.60
CA PRO A 84 1.87 16.01 -15.40
C PRO A 84 3.14 15.60 -14.67
N ALA A 85 4.01 14.85 -15.36
CA ALA A 85 5.34 14.55 -14.87
C ALA A 85 6.08 15.89 -14.72
N GLU A 86 5.87 16.59 -13.62
CA GLU A 86 6.68 17.73 -13.24
C GLU A 86 8.03 17.14 -12.81
N PRO A 87 9.10 17.33 -13.61
CA PRO A 87 10.41 16.96 -13.17
C PRO A 87 10.75 17.92 -12.03
N ALA A 88 10.90 17.38 -10.81
CA ALA A 88 11.53 18.12 -9.73
C ALA A 88 12.94 18.51 -10.23
N ALA A 89 13.09 19.81 -10.52
CA ALA A 89 14.31 20.46 -10.97
C ALA A 89 15.24 20.78 -9.81
#